data_AF-A0A2S4W8I9-F1
#
_entry.id   AF-A0A2S4W8I9-F1
#
_cell.length_a   1.000
_cell.length_b   1.000
_cell.length_c   1.000
_cell.angle_alpha   90.00
_cell.angle_beta   90.00
_cell.angle_gamma   90.00
#
_symmetry.space_group_name_H-M   'P 1'
#
loop_
_entity.id
_entity.type
_entity.pdbx_description
1 polymer ?
#
loop_
_entity_poly.entity_id
_entity_poly.type
_entity_poly.pdbx_seq_one_letter_code
_entity_poly.pdbx_strand_id
1 'polypeptide(L)'
;MGRTGLISSQIQKIKENDRMDALAITPVCLRIAFSLDNLIGYIPLSFDDPNYRREKAREEACGFLECLCSNCHPEYAAWLMANLRRLNIGNFTSLVTSNPPPLTLAPIGPPVIRRTTQSVVTVASDVTQPIEPILEQLAHNLVARFQEHFDSMGCTNELEAEDLFSIRSARAIANCVDGISKPELRRIIGGDIVRGQVDMLFDCVMGFKSGPAYLAYATRKSQEESEIMQRMERWRLPPFDVFDHC
;
A
#
# COMPACT_ATOMS: atom_id res chain seq x y z
N MET A 1 39.31 41.52 -34.34
CA MET A 1 39.52 41.97 -32.94
C MET A 1 38.28 42.77 -32.56
N GLY A 2 37.34 42.32 -31.74
CA GLY A 2 37.42 41.48 -30.56
C GLY A 2 37.05 42.33 -29.35
N ARG A 3 35.88 42.07 -28.76
CA ARG A 3 35.58 42.02 -27.32
C ARG A 3 34.05 42.02 -27.13
N THR A 4 33.44 40.84 -27.02
CA THR A 4 33.16 40.13 -25.75
C THR A 4 32.25 40.91 -24.81
N GLY A 5 30.96 40.60 -24.90
CA GLY A 5 29.97 40.80 -23.86
C GLY A 5 28.75 39.99 -24.26
N LEU A 6 28.15 39.26 -23.32
CA LEU A 6 26.90 38.49 -23.45
C LEU A 6 27.01 37.01 -23.84
N ILE A 7 27.90 36.23 -23.23
CA ILE A 7 27.56 34.82 -22.94
C ILE A 7 28.23 34.40 -21.63
N SER A 8 27.74 34.89 -20.50
CA SER A 8 28.02 34.23 -19.23
C SER A 8 26.86 34.44 -18.26
N SER A 9 26.57 33.36 -17.55
CA SER A 9 25.76 33.26 -16.33
C SER A 9 24.27 33.58 -16.44
N GLN A 10 23.47 32.53 -16.70
CA GLN A 10 22.19 32.34 -16.01
C GLN A 10 21.80 30.85 -16.04
N ILE A 11 22.64 30.00 -15.43
CA ILE A 11 22.09 28.80 -14.77
C ILE A 11 21.44 29.34 -13.51
N GLN A 12 20.20 29.80 -13.65
CA GLN A 12 19.38 30.19 -12.52
C GLN A 12 19.16 28.92 -11.71
N LYS A 13 19.64 28.90 -10.45
CA LYS A 13 19.43 27.79 -9.53
C LYS A 13 17.92 27.57 -9.43
N ILE A 14 17.42 26.57 -10.13
CA ILE A 14 16.03 26.14 -10.09
C ILE A 14 15.80 25.57 -8.69
N LYS A 15 14.70 25.98 -8.02
CA LYS A 15 14.39 25.41 -6.70
C LYS A 15 14.05 23.93 -6.86
N GLU A 16 14.23 23.14 -5.80
CA GLU A 16 13.96 21.69 -5.86
C GLU A 16 12.56 21.36 -6.37
N ASN A 17 11.56 22.15 -5.96
CA ASN A 17 10.18 21.98 -6.44
C ASN A 17 10.06 22.20 -7.95
N ASP A 18 10.70 23.25 -8.47
CA ASP A 18 10.68 23.58 -9.89
C ASP A 18 11.41 22.51 -10.73
N ARG A 19 12.42 21.81 -10.15
CA ARG A 19 13.09 20.65 -10.77
C ARG A 19 12.13 19.45 -10.88
N MET A 20 11.38 19.19 -9.82
CA MET A 20 10.37 18.11 -9.80
C MET A 20 9.24 18.36 -10.80
N ASP A 21 8.75 19.59 -10.87
CA ASP A 21 7.73 20.00 -11.85
C ASP A 21 8.26 19.87 -13.27
N ALA A 22 9.50 20.31 -13.52
CA ALA A 22 10.14 20.19 -14.82
C ALA A 22 10.34 18.72 -15.24
N LEU A 23 10.70 17.83 -14.31
CA LEU A 23 10.81 16.39 -14.57
C LEU A 23 9.46 15.76 -14.91
N ALA A 24 8.37 16.23 -14.31
CA ALA A 24 7.03 15.72 -14.60
C ALA A 24 6.52 16.07 -16.01
N ILE A 25 6.96 17.21 -16.57
CA ILE A 25 6.47 17.72 -17.86
C ILE A 25 7.49 17.65 -19.00
N THR A 26 8.74 17.24 -18.72
CA THR A 26 9.79 17.27 -19.73
C THR A 26 9.44 16.37 -20.93
N PRO A 27 9.53 16.88 -22.18
CA PRO A 27 9.28 16.07 -23.36
C PRO A 27 10.51 15.27 -23.80
N VAL A 28 11.69 15.52 -23.20
CA VAL A 28 12.95 14.98 -23.70
C VAL A 28 13.29 13.61 -23.10
N CYS A 29 14.32 12.95 -23.63
CA CYS A 29 14.85 11.70 -23.10
C CYS A 29 15.14 11.80 -21.58
N LEU A 30 14.52 10.94 -20.77
CA LEU A 30 14.69 10.95 -19.32
C LEU A 30 16.13 10.64 -18.90
N ARG A 31 16.83 9.75 -19.60
CA ARG A 31 18.24 9.45 -19.31
C ARG A 31 19.12 10.71 -19.40
N ILE A 32 18.92 11.49 -20.47
CA ILE A 32 19.64 12.75 -20.67
C ILE A 32 19.17 13.80 -19.65
N ALA A 33 17.87 13.88 -19.39
CA ALA A 33 17.33 14.81 -18.39
C ALA A 33 17.95 14.59 -17.01
N PHE A 34 18.03 13.34 -16.54
CA PHE A 34 18.69 12.99 -15.28
C PHE A 34 20.20 13.27 -15.31
N SER A 35 20.87 13.02 -16.45
CA SER A 35 22.29 13.35 -16.60
C SER A 35 22.54 14.85 -16.39
N LEU A 36 21.74 15.70 -17.04
CA LEU A 36 21.86 17.15 -16.90
C LEU A 36 21.47 17.64 -15.52
N ASP A 37 20.45 17.05 -14.91
CA ASP A 37 20.05 17.38 -13.55
C ASP A 37 21.19 17.12 -12.55
N ASN A 38 21.86 15.98 -12.68
CA ASN A 38 23.00 15.62 -11.85
C ASN A 38 24.26 16.45 -12.12
N LEU A 39 24.52 16.81 -13.39
CA LEU A 39 25.74 17.53 -13.78
C LEU A 39 25.66 19.04 -13.58
N ILE A 40 24.50 19.64 -13.90
CA ILE A 40 24.33 21.09 -13.98
C ILE A 40 23.09 21.61 -13.24
N GLY A 41 22.28 20.74 -12.62
CA GLY A 41 21.27 21.12 -11.64
C GLY A 41 19.96 21.63 -12.23
N TYR A 42 19.56 21.17 -13.42
CA TYR A 42 18.23 21.45 -13.97
C TYR A 42 17.75 20.38 -14.97
N ILE A 43 16.44 20.33 -15.16
CA ILE A 43 15.78 19.46 -16.15
C ILE A 43 15.49 20.25 -17.44
N PRO A 44 16.00 19.83 -18.61
CA PRO A 44 15.66 20.45 -19.88
C PRO A 44 14.19 20.23 -20.24
N LEU A 45 13.54 21.24 -20.82
CA LEU A 45 12.14 21.18 -21.28
C LEU A 45 11.99 21.21 -22.80
N SER A 46 13.10 21.21 -23.54
CA SER A 46 13.10 21.26 -25.00
C SER A 46 14.29 20.49 -25.60
N PHE A 47 14.06 19.88 -26.76
CA PHE A 47 15.12 19.25 -27.58
C PHE A 47 16.12 20.26 -28.13
N ASP A 48 15.75 21.55 -28.13
CA ASP A 48 16.61 22.65 -28.59
C ASP A 48 17.55 23.17 -27.50
N ASP A 49 17.40 22.69 -26.26
CA ASP A 49 18.31 23.04 -25.18
C ASP A 49 19.77 22.67 -25.57
N PRO A 50 20.71 23.64 -25.52
CA PRO A 50 22.10 23.39 -25.92
C PRO A 50 22.78 22.29 -25.10
N ASN A 51 22.47 22.18 -23.81
CA ASN A 51 23.03 21.15 -22.95
C ASN A 51 22.42 19.78 -23.25
N TYR A 52 21.11 19.73 -23.57
CA TYR A 52 20.48 18.51 -24.07
C TYR A 52 21.14 17.99 -25.34
N ARG A 53 21.33 18.87 -26.35
CA ARG A 53 21.97 18.48 -27.60
C ARG A 53 23.40 18.00 -27.41
N ARG A 54 24.19 18.67 -26.56
CA ARG A 54 25.55 18.26 -26.24
C ARG A 54 25.59 16.90 -25.57
N GLU A 55 24.70 16.65 -24.60
CA GLU A 55 24.67 15.39 -23.89
C GLU A 55 24.16 14.24 -24.77
N LYS A 56 23.17 14.51 -25.63
CA LYS A 56 22.74 13.56 -26.67
C LYS A 56 23.90 13.16 -27.59
N ALA A 57 24.61 14.15 -28.13
CA ALA A 57 25.76 13.90 -29.01
C ALA A 57 26.89 13.13 -28.30
N ARG A 58 27.09 13.38 -26.99
CA ARG A 58 28.04 12.63 -26.17
C ARG A 58 27.63 11.16 -26.02
N GLU A 59 26.36 10.89 -25.69
CA GLU A 59 25.85 9.52 -25.58
C GLU A 59 26.01 8.74 -26.89
N GLU A 60 25.69 9.37 -28.03
CA GLU A 60 25.88 8.81 -29.37
C GLU A 60 27.36 8.53 -29.67
N ALA A 61 28.25 9.48 -29.39
CA ALA A 61 29.71 9.32 -29.59
C ALA A 61 30.33 8.24 -28.71
N CYS A 62 29.78 8.03 -27.50
CA CYS A 62 30.21 6.98 -26.59
C CYS A 62 29.54 5.62 -26.87
N GLY A 63 28.68 5.51 -27.89
CA GLY A 63 28.03 4.25 -28.25
C GLY A 63 27.03 3.74 -27.22
N PHE A 64 26.34 4.65 -26.51
CA PHE A 64 25.29 4.26 -25.57
C PHE A 64 24.15 3.56 -26.32
N LEU A 65 23.56 2.53 -25.69
CA LEU A 65 22.37 1.89 -26.24
C LEU A 65 21.22 2.88 -26.38
N GLU A 66 20.33 2.61 -27.34
CA GLU A 66 19.11 3.38 -27.52
C GLU A 66 18.29 3.42 -26.22
N CYS A 67 17.75 4.59 -25.89
CA CYS A 67 17.02 4.78 -24.64
C CYS A 67 15.59 4.31 -24.77
N LEU A 68 15.16 3.35 -23.93
CA LEU A 68 13.79 2.82 -23.90
C LEU A 68 12.85 3.59 -22.95
N CYS A 69 13.16 4.82 -22.58
CA CYS A 69 12.30 5.59 -21.66
C CYS A 69 10.97 5.98 -22.32
N SER A 70 9.97 6.33 -21.51
CA SER A 70 8.63 6.69 -21.97
C SER A 70 8.59 7.87 -22.95
N ASN A 71 9.55 8.79 -22.86
CA ASN A 71 9.63 9.93 -23.76
C ASN A 71 10.29 9.57 -25.11
N CYS A 72 11.16 8.56 -25.14
CA CYS A 72 11.81 8.07 -26.37
C CYS A 72 10.93 7.06 -27.13
N HIS A 73 10.20 6.20 -26.41
CA HIS A 73 9.29 5.21 -27.00
C HIS A 73 7.91 5.25 -26.32
N PRO A 74 7.07 6.26 -26.62
CA PRO A 74 5.77 6.42 -25.97
C PRO A 74 4.81 5.27 -26.27
N GLU A 75 4.82 4.71 -27.48
CA GLU A 75 3.98 3.58 -27.85
C GLU A 75 4.32 2.32 -27.05
N TYR A 76 5.61 2.03 -26.91
CA TYR A 76 6.10 0.90 -26.11
C TYR A 76 5.78 1.10 -24.62
N ALA A 77 5.95 2.30 -24.08
CA ALA A 77 5.60 2.61 -22.71
C ALA A 77 4.09 2.45 -22.45
N ALA A 78 3.24 2.94 -23.35
CA ALA A 78 1.80 2.76 -23.27
C ALA A 78 1.41 1.27 -23.31
N TRP A 79 2.04 0.49 -24.19
CA TRP A 79 1.88 -0.95 -24.24
C TRP A 79 2.32 -1.60 -22.92
N LEU A 80 3.50 -1.28 -22.40
CA LEU A 80 4.01 -1.85 -21.16
C LEU A 80 3.08 -1.54 -19.98
N MET A 81 2.60 -0.29 -19.87
CA MET A 81 1.63 0.14 -18.86
C MET A 81 0.33 -0.67 -18.91
N ALA A 82 -0.20 -0.93 -20.10
CA ALA A 82 -1.38 -1.78 -20.28
C ALA A 82 -1.13 -3.25 -19.89
N ASN A 83 0.13 -3.66 -19.88
CA ASN A 83 0.58 -5.03 -19.67
C ASN A 83 1.24 -5.29 -18.31
N LEU A 84 1.42 -4.28 -17.46
CA LEU A 84 2.10 -4.38 -16.15
C LEU A 84 1.58 -5.54 -15.29
N ARG A 85 0.27 -5.83 -15.36
CA ARG A 85 -0.36 -6.94 -14.62
C ARG A 85 0.09 -8.34 -15.04
N ARG A 86 0.76 -8.47 -16.18
CA ARG A 86 1.30 -9.74 -16.71
C ARG A 86 2.76 -9.96 -16.32
N LEU A 87 3.41 -8.96 -15.72
CA LEU A 87 4.81 -9.07 -15.31
C LEU A 87 4.92 -9.97 -14.07
N ASN A 88 5.90 -10.84 -14.11
CA ASN A 88 6.36 -11.68 -13.02
C ASN A 88 7.89 -11.77 -13.09
N ILE A 89 8.50 -12.37 -12.07
CA ILE A 89 9.96 -12.46 -11.96
C ILE A 89 10.59 -13.14 -13.19
N GLY A 90 9.92 -14.13 -13.79
CA GLY A 90 10.43 -14.89 -14.93
C GLY A 90 10.34 -14.16 -16.27
N ASN A 91 9.45 -13.16 -16.41
CA ASN A 91 9.26 -12.44 -17.67
C ASN A 91 9.56 -10.93 -17.60
N PHE A 92 9.82 -10.38 -16.42
CA PHE A 92 10.03 -8.94 -16.20
C PHE A 92 11.10 -8.36 -17.14
N THR A 93 12.32 -8.90 -17.07
CA THR A 93 13.44 -8.37 -17.85
C THR A 93 13.15 -8.42 -19.34
N SER A 94 12.67 -9.57 -19.84
CA SER A 94 12.31 -9.70 -21.26
C SER A 94 11.23 -8.71 -21.65
N LEU A 95 10.14 -8.57 -20.88
CA LEU A 95 9.03 -7.70 -21.26
C LEU A 95 9.35 -6.20 -21.15
N VAL A 96 10.26 -5.79 -20.27
CA VAL A 96 10.70 -4.39 -20.06
C VAL A 96 11.80 -3.96 -21.03
N THR A 97 12.49 -4.91 -21.67
CA THR A 97 13.52 -4.61 -22.68
C THR A 97 13.13 -5.00 -24.11
N SER A 98 12.02 -5.70 -24.31
CA SER A 98 11.54 -6.09 -25.65
C SER A 98 10.90 -4.91 -26.37
N ASN A 99 11.69 -4.22 -27.20
CA ASN A 99 11.22 -3.23 -28.16
C ASN A 99 11.57 -3.72 -29.59
N PRO A 100 10.61 -3.97 -30.49
CA PRO A 100 9.16 -3.76 -30.35
C PRO A 100 8.47 -4.77 -29.41
N PRO A 101 7.28 -4.43 -28.89
CA PRO A 101 6.57 -5.30 -27.97
C PRO A 101 6.13 -6.62 -28.61
N PRO A 102 6.07 -7.74 -27.85
CA PRO A 102 5.59 -9.02 -28.35
C PRO A 102 4.15 -8.93 -28.91
N LEU A 103 3.96 -9.38 -30.14
CA LEU A 103 2.72 -9.20 -30.92
C LEU A 103 1.50 -9.96 -30.39
N THR A 104 1.66 -10.87 -29.44
CA THR A 104 0.56 -11.74 -28.99
C THR A 104 0.60 -11.96 -27.48
N LEU A 105 -0.22 -11.20 -26.76
CA LEU A 105 -0.56 -11.53 -25.38
C LEU A 105 -2.08 -11.69 -25.28
N ALA A 106 -2.54 -12.94 -25.08
CA ALA A 106 -3.95 -13.33 -25.03
C ALA A 106 -4.78 -12.42 -24.12
N PRO A 107 -5.97 -11.93 -24.52
CA PRO A 107 -6.70 -10.85 -23.85
C PRO A 107 -6.65 -10.93 -22.32
N ILE A 108 -6.25 -9.84 -21.63
CA ILE A 108 -6.46 -9.75 -20.19
C ILE A 108 -7.98 -9.82 -20.04
N GLY A 109 -8.48 -10.89 -19.41
CA GLY A 109 -9.86 -10.93 -18.93
C GLY A 109 -10.14 -9.62 -18.19
N PRO A 110 -11.39 -9.11 -18.19
CA PRO A 110 -11.71 -7.81 -17.62
C PRO A 110 -10.98 -7.68 -16.28
N PRO A 111 -10.44 -6.48 -15.95
CA PRO A 111 -9.85 -6.24 -14.64
C PRO A 111 -10.72 -6.99 -13.66
N VAL A 112 -10.15 -7.98 -12.96
CA VAL A 112 -10.83 -8.43 -11.77
C VAL A 112 -10.88 -7.15 -10.99
N ILE A 113 -12.06 -6.51 -10.98
CA ILE A 113 -12.44 -5.60 -9.94
C ILE A 113 -12.43 -6.56 -8.77
N ARG A 114 -11.22 -6.80 -8.23
CA ARG A 114 -11.03 -6.77 -6.81
C ARG A 114 -11.65 -5.43 -6.55
N ARG A 115 -12.93 -5.47 -6.16
CA ARG A 115 -13.40 -4.54 -5.17
C ARG A 115 -12.19 -4.55 -4.27
N THR A 116 -11.47 -3.43 -4.22
CA THR A 116 -11.10 -2.98 -2.92
C THR A 116 -12.42 -3.14 -2.15
N THR A 117 -12.58 -4.30 -1.52
CA THR A 117 -12.57 -4.27 -0.09
C THR A 117 -11.43 -3.29 0.17
N GLN A 118 -11.77 -1.98 0.22
CA GLN A 118 -11.45 -1.18 1.37
C GLN A 118 -11.19 -2.21 2.44
N SER A 119 -9.91 -2.37 2.81
CA SER A 119 -9.54 -3.26 3.92
C SER A 119 -10.73 -3.23 4.85
N VAL A 120 -11.37 -4.39 5.10
CA VAL A 120 -12.64 -4.40 5.83
C VAL A 120 -12.35 -3.84 7.21
N VAL A 121 -12.48 -2.52 7.22
CA VAL A 121 -12.29 -1.42 8.13
C VAL A 121 -13.13 -0.29 7.48
N THR A 122 -14.22 -0.65 6.80
CA THR A 122 -15.52 -0.08 7.18
C THR A 122 -16.02 -0.80 8.42
N VAL A 123 -15.18 -0.90 9.45
CA VAL A 123 -15.66 -0.73 10.81
C VAL A 123 -15.69 0.77 10.96
N ALA A 124 -16.73 1.39 10.38
CA ALA A 124 -17.20 2.71 10.75
C ALA A 124 -17.87 2.63 12.14
N SER A 125 -17.25 1.90 13.06
CA SER A 125 -17.41 2.11 14.48
C SER A 125 -16.17 2.88 14.86
N ASP A 126 -16.39 4.14 15.19
CA ASP A 126 -15.42 5.08 15.74
C ASP A 126 -14.36 4.35 16.59
N VAL A 127 -13.16 4.06 16.04
CA VAL A 127 -12.06 3.32 16.71
C VAL A 127 -11.46 4.14 17.88
N THR A 128 -12.01 5.34 18.10
CA THR A 128 -11.75 6.20 19.26
C THR A 128 -12.53 5.76 20.51
N GLN A 129 -13.59 4.96 20.36
CA GLN A 129 -14.33 4.40 21.50
C GLN A 129 -13.49 3.26 22.11
N PRO A 130 -13.24 3.29 23.43
CA PRO A 130 -12.62 2.16 24.14
C PRO A 130 -13.42 0.89 23.86
N ILE A 131 -12.73 -0.16 23.39
CA ILE A 131 -13.35 -1.49 23.30
C ILE A 131 -13.43 -2.08 24.71
N GLU A 132 -14.11 -3.22 24.86
CA GLU A 132 -14.19 -3.86 26.16
C GLU A 132 -12.80 -4.04 26.79
N PRO A 133 -12.65 -3.83 28.13
CA PRO A 133 -11.33 -3.81 28.77
C PRO A 133 -10.46 -5.04 28.46
N ILE A 134 -11.11 -6.20 28.32
CA ILE A 134 -10.42 -7.45 27.99
C ILE A 134 -9.90 -7.48 26.54
N LEU A 135 -10.63 -6.88 25.60
CA LEU A 135 -10.21 -6.76 24.20
C LEU A 135 -9.16 -5.66 24.03
N GLU A 136 -9.23 -4.60 24.82
CA GLU A 136 -8.19 -3.56 24.88
C GLU A 136 -6.87 -4.15 25.38
N GLN A 137 -6.92 -5.04 26.38
CA GLN A 137 -5.74 -5.76 26.85
C GLN A 137 -5.14 -6.65 25.76
N LEU A 138 -5.98 -7.32 24.96
CA LEU A 138 -5.50 -8.07 23.78
C LEU A 138 -4.81 -7.14 22.78
N ALA A 139 -5.41 -5.99 22.45
CA ALA A 139 -4.83 -5.04 21.51
C ALA A 139 -3.43 -4.56 21.96
N HIS A 140 -3.28 -4.20 23.24
CA HIS A 140 -1.98 -3.82 23.79
C HIS A 140 -0.97 -4.98 23.78
N ASN A 141 -1.39 -6.21 24.07
CA ASN A 141 -0.52 -7.39 24.00
C ASN A 141 -0.04 -7.65 22.57
N LEU A 142 -0.91 -7.51 21.56
CA LEU A 142 -0.54 -7.67 20.15
C LEU A 142 0.52 -6.64 19.72
N VAL A 143 0.39 -5.38 20.14
CA VAL A 143 1.40 -4.34 19.86
C VAL A 143 2.72 -4.67 20.54
N ALA A 144 2.69 -5.06 21.82
CA ALA A 144 3.90 -5.41 22.56
C ALA A 144 4.64 -6.62 21.95
N ARG A 145 3.90 -7.67 21.57
CA ARG A 145 4.45 -8.86 20.90
C ARG A 145 5.00 -8.53 19.51
N PHE A 146 4.34 -7.62 18.78
CA PHE A 146 4.86 -7.15 17.51
C PHE A 146 6.15 -6.35 17.67
N GLN A 147 6.24 -5.47 18.67
CA GLN A 147 7.47 -4.73 18.97
C GLN A 147 8.63 -5.68 19.27
N GLU A 148 8.45 -6.67 20.14
CA GLU A 148 9.48 -7.67 20.45
C GLU A 148 9.92 -8.45 19.20
N HIS A 149 8.96 -8.84 18.36
CA HIS A 149 9.25 -9.51 17.09
C HIS A 149 10.04 -8.60 16.13
N PHE A 150 9.68 -7.31 16.08
CA PHE A 150 10.35 -6.31 15.26
C PHE A 150 11.80 -6.08 15.72
N ASP A 151 12.01 -5.89 17.01
CA ASP A 151 13.33 -5.68 17.61
C ASP A 151 14.24 -6.90 17.41
N SER A 152 13.67 -8.12 17.49
CA SER A 152 14.42 -9.37 17.32
C SER A 152 15.06 -9.53 15.93
N MET A 153 14.56 -8.81 14.92
CA MET A 153 15.14 -8.85 13.58
C MET A 153 16.41 -8.01 13.44
N GLY A 154 16.75 -7.18 14.44
CA GLY A 154 17.96 -6.35 14.41
C GLY A 154 17.97 -5.31 13.29
N CYS A 155 16.78 -4.90 12.83
CA CYS A 155 16.64 -3.98 11.71
C CYS A 155 16.93 -2.52 12.14
N THR A 156 17.95 -1.89 11.55
CA THR A 156 18.14 -0.43 11.61
C THR A 156 17.25 0.23 10.56
N ASN A 157 15.95 0.25 10.80
CA ASN A 157 14.97 0.84 9.88
C ASN A 157 14.74 2.32 10.22
N GLU A 158 14.42 3.14 9.22
CA GLU A 158 13.89 4.49 9.43
C GLU A 158 12.45 4.47 9.99
N LEU A 159 11.80 3.30 9.96
CA LEU A 159 10.43 3.07 10.40
C LEU A 159 10.42 2.36 11.75
N GLU A 160 9.57 2.84 12.65
CA GLU A 160 9.32 2.25 13.96
C GLU A 160 8.26 1.14 13.86
N ALA A 161 8.19 0.26 14.87
CA ALA A 161 7.20 -0.83 14.84
C ALA A 161 5.75 -0.28 14.86
N GLU A 162 5.53 0.88 15.49
CA GLU A 162 4.23 1.55 15.51
C GLU A 162 3.79 2.03 14.11
N ASP A 163 4.73 2.38 13.23
CA ASP A 163 4.44 2.77 11.84
C ASP A 163 3.90 1.59 11.02
N LEU A 164 4.34 0.38 11.36
CA LEU A 164 3.96 -0.85 10.65
C LEU A 164 2.72 -1.51 11.27
N PHE A 165 2.57 -1.43 12.59
CA PHE A 165 1.48 -2.06 13.31
C PHE A 165 1.05 -1.26 14.54
N SER A 166 0.16 -0.29 14.29
CA SER A 166 -0.38 0.58 15.35
C SER A 166 -1.45 -0.10 16.20
N ILE A 167 -1.74 0.51 17.35
CA ILE A 167 -2.86 0.12 18.25
C ILE A 167 -4.21 0.08 17.52
N ARG A 168 -4.40 0.88 16.47
CA ARG A 168 -5.63 0.89 15.67
C ARG A 168 -5.82 -0.44 14.94
N SER A 169 -4.75 -0.98 14.35
CA SER A 169 -4.75 -2.29 13.70
C SER A 169 -4.98 -3.40 14.73
N ALA A 170 -4.36 -3.30 15.90
CA ALA A 170 -4.54 -4.26 16.99
C ALA A 170 -5.98 -4.30 17.53
N ARG A 171 -6.63 -3.13 17.72
CA ARG A 171 -8.04 -3.04 18.11
C ARG A 171 -8.98 -3.62 17.06
N ALA A 172 -8.68 -3.44 15.77
CA ALA A 172 -9.46 -4.04 14.69
C ALA A 172 -9.42 -5.58 14.75
N ILE A 173 -8.26 -6.16 15.05
CA ILE A 173 -8.10 -7.60 15.27
C ILE A 173 -8.88 -8.04 16.52
N ALA A 174 -8.75 -7.30 17.62
CA ALA A 174 -9.42 -7.62 18.88
C ALA A 174 -10.95 -7.62 18.76
N ASN A 175 -11.53 -6.69 17.98
CA ASN A 175 -12.97 -6.65 17.71
C ASN A 175 -13.48 -7.84 16.88
N CYS A 176 -12.60 -8.52 16.14
CA CYS A 176 -12.95 -9.69 15.33
C CYS A 176 -12.54 -11.02 15.99
N VAL A 177 -12.12 -11.00 17.26
CA VAL A 177 -11.50 -12.15 17.95
C VAL A 177 -12.37 -13.43 17.95
N ASP A 178 -13.69 -13.29 18.00
CA ASP A 178 -14.61 -14.43 18.11
C ASP A 178 -14.55 -15.35 16.88
N GLY A 179 -14.43 -14.78 15.67
CA GLY A 179 -14.48 -15.49 14.40
C GLY A 179 -13.19 -15.47 13.58
N ILE A 180 -12.12 -14.84 14.05
CA ILE A 180 -10.93 -14.61 13.23
C ILE A 180 -10.20 -15.89 12.85
N SER A 181 -10.12 -16.13 11.54
CA SER A 181 -9.26 -17.14 10.93
C SER A 181 -7.94 -16.54 10.44
N LYS A 182 -6.91 -17.38 10.24
CA LYS A 182 -5.61 -16.94 9.72
C LYS A 182 -5.69 -16.23 8.35
N PRO A 183 -6.51 -16.69 7.37
CA PRO A 183 -6.73 -15.95 6.13
C PRO A 183 -7.39 -14.59 6.33
N GLU A 184 -8.35 -14.48 7.28
CA GLU A 184 -8.99 -13.20 7.60
C GLU A 184 -8.03 -12.24 8.28
N LEU A 185 -7.21 -12.72 9.21
CA LEU A 185 -6.14 -11.94 9.82
C LEU A 185 -5.19 -11.39 8.75
N ARG A 186 -4.73 -12.25 7.83
CA ARG A 186 -3.89 -11.84 6.69
C ARG A 186 -4.57 -10.76 5.84
N ARG A 187 -5.89 -10.85 5.65
CA ARG A 187 -6.68 -9.87 4.91
C ARG A 187 -6.84 -8.55 5.66
N ILE A 188 -6.96 -8.58 6.99
CA ILE A 188 -7.07 -7.39 7.85
C ILE A 188 -5.77 -6.59 7.84
N ILE A 189 -4.62 -7.27 7.98
CA ILE A 189 -3.31 -6.60 8.09
C ILE A 189 -2.61 -6.38 6.74
N GLY A 190 -3.16 -6.92 5.65
CA GLY A 190 -2.61 -6.76 4.30
C GLY A 190 -1.49 -7.75 3.94
N GLY A 191 -1.20 -8.73 4.79
CA GLY A 191 -0.13 -9.71 4.61
C GLY A 191 1.00 -9.53 5.62
N ASP A 192 2.06 -10.30 5.42
CA ASP A 192 3.30 -10.14 6.19
C ASP A 192 4.06 -8.92 5.66
N ILE A 193 4.06 -7.83 6.43
CA ILE A 193 4.98 -6.72 6.23
C ILE A 193 6.37 -7.13 6.73
N VAL A 194 6.36 -7.88 7.83
CA VAL A 194 7.52 -8.48 8.48
C VAL A 194 7.42 -9.99 8.39
N ARG A 195 8.53 -10.69 8.13
CA ARG A 195 8.53 -12.15 8.02
C ARG A 195 7.99 -12.80 9.30
N GLY A 196 6.95 -13.63 9.14
CA GLY A 196 6.31 -14.35 10.25
C GLY A 196 5.34 -13.53 11.09
N GLN A 197 5.04 -12.29 10.71
CA GLN A 197 4.11 -11.41 11.43
C GLN A 197 2.72 -12.02 11.58
N VAL A 198 2.12 -12.53 10.50
CA VAL A 198 0.77 -13.10 10.51
C VAL A 198 0.70 -14.29 11.46
N ASP A 199 1.73 -15.14 11.44
CA ASP A 199 1.81 -16.35 12.27
C ASP A 199 1.87 -15.96 13.75
N MET A 200 2.80 -15.06 14.11
CA MET A 200 2.96 -14.56 15.47
C MET A 200 1.67 -13.92 16.02
N LEU A 201 1.03 -13.06 15.23
CA LEU A 201 -0.22 -12.41 15.64
C LEU A 201 -1.35 -13.42 15.81
N PHE A 202 -1.44 -14.41 14.92
CA PHE A 202 -2.46 -15.46 15.02
C PHE A 202 -2.27 -16.31 16.28
N ASP A 203 -1.03 -16.70 16.58
CA ASP A 203 -0.72 -17.48 17.78
C ASP A 203 -1.02 -16.69 19.06
N CYS A 204 -0.75 -15.38 19.09
CA CYS A 204 -1.13 -14.50 20.19
C CYS A 204 -2.64 -14.47 20.41
N VAL A 205 -3.42 -14.36 19.34
CA VAL A 205 -4.89 -14.37 19.42
C VAL A 205 -5.40 -15.73 19.91
N MET A 206 -4.88 -16.84 19.40
CA MET A 206 -5.29 -18.19 19.81
C MET A 206 -4.94 -18.48 21.27
N GLY A 207 -3.77 -18.03 21.73
CA GLY A 207 -3.37 -18.10 23.13
C GLY A 207 -4.31 -17.31 24.04
N PHE A 208 -4.69 -16.10 23.64
CA PHE A 208 -5.68 -15.29 24.37
C PHE A 208 -7.05 -15.96 24.43
N LYS A 209 -7.54 -16.54 23.32
CA LYS A 209 -8.84 -17.24 23.26
C LYS A 209 -8.90 -18.47 24.18
N SER A 210 -7.74 -19.07 24.44
CA SER A 210 -7.62 -20.22 25.33
C SER A 210 -7.54 -19.81 26.82
N GLY A 211 -7.43 -18.51 27.10
CA GLY A 211 -7.31 -17.97 28.45
C GLY A 211 -8.64 -17.92 29.22
N PRO A 212 -8.62 -18.10 30.55
CA PRO A 212 -9.84 -18.13 31.37
C PRO A 212 -10.61 -16.80 31.34
N ALA A 213 -9.90 -15.67 31.22
CA ALA A 213 -10.51 -14.36 31.13
C ALA A 213 -11.40 -14.22 29.88
N TYR A 214 -10.91 -14.69 28.73
CA TYR A 214 -11.68 -14.62 27.48
C TYR A 214 -12.84 -15.60 27.48
N LEU A 215 -12.68 -16.80 28.04
CA LEU A 215 -13.77 -17.77 28.18
C LEU A 215 -14.91 -17.21 29.05
N ALA A 216 -14.59 -16.53 30.15
CA ALA A 216 -15.57 -15.84 30.99
C ALA A 216 -16.28 -14.71 30.23
N TYR A 217 -15.52 -13.90 29.49
CA TYR A 217 -16.05 -12.86 28.60
C TYR A 217 -17.02 -13.44 27.55
N ALA A 218 -16.61 -14.48 26.83
CA ALA A 218 -17.40 -15.10 25.77
C ALA A 218 -18.70 -15.72 26.32
N THR A 219 -18.63 -16.32 27.52
CA THR A 219 -19.81 -16.87 28.21
C THR A 219 -20.80 -15.76 28.56
N ARG A 220 -20.32 -14.67 29.18
CA ARG A 220 -21.16 -13.51 29.53
C ARG A 220 -21.81 -12.91 28.29
N LYS A 221 -21.04 -12.69 27.23
CA LYS A 221 -21.54 -12.15 25.95
C LYS A 221 -22.63 -13.03 25.34
N SER A 222 -22.43 -14.35 25.32
CA SER A 222 -23.43 -15.30 24.80
C SER A 222 -24.72 -15.32 25.63
N GLN A 223 -24.63 -15.17 26.95
CA GLN A 223 -25.79 -15.05 27.84
C GLN A 223 -26.57 -13.76 27.56
N GLU A 224 -25.89 -12.62 27.49
CA GLU A 224 -26.48 -11.31 27.17
C GLU A 224 -27.19 -11.35 25.80
N GLU A 225 -26.55 -11.91 24.77
CA GLU A 225 -27.14 -12.08 23.43
C GLU A 225 -28.39 -12.98 23.46
N SER A 226 -28.36 -14.06 24.23
CA SER A 226 -29.49 -14.97 24.39
C SER A 226 -30.67 -14.30 25.12
N GLU A 227 -30.40 -13.51 26.16
CA GLU A 227 -31.41 -12.74 26.89
C GLU A 227 -32.05 -11.67 26.01
N ILE A 228 -31.26 -10.98 25.20
CA ILE A 228 -31.75 -10.00 24.22
C ILE A 228 -32.65 -10.70 23.20
N MET A 229 -32.22 -11.84 22.62
CA MET A 229 -33.03 -12.60 21.66
C MET A 229 -34.35 -13.08 22.27
N GLN A 230 -34.33 -13.64 23.50
CA GLN A 230 -35.54 -14.06 24.20
C GLN A 230 -36.47 -12.89 24.52
N ARG A 231 -35.90 -11.73 24.89
CA ARG A 231 -36.68 -10.51 25.11
C ARG A 231 -37.33 -10.06 23.80
N MET A 232 -36.59 -10.01 22.70
CA MET A 232 -37.12 -9.64 21.38
C MET A 232 -38.25 -10.56 20.91
N GLU A 233 -38.11 -11.88 21.10
CA GLU A 233 -39.13 -12.85 20.72
C GLU A 233 -40.41 -12.71 21.56
N ARG A 234 -40.27 -12.38 22.84
CA ARG A 234 -41.41 -12.07 23.73
C ARG A 234 -42.21 -10.86 23.28
N TRP A 235 -41.57 -9.86 22.68
CA TRP A 235 -42.23 -8.68 22.11
C TRP A 235 -42.87 -8.94 20.74
N ARG A 236 -42.60 -10.08 20.09
CA ARG A 236 -43.22 -10.47 18.80
C ARG A 236 -44.54 -11.25 18.96
N LEU A 237 -44.89 -11.74 20.14
CA LEU A 237 -46.16 -12.43 20.37
C LEU A 237 -47.30 -11.41 20.54
N PRO A 238 -48.43 -11.53 19.81
CA PRO A 238 -49.58 -10.66 20.02
C PRO A 238 -50.17 -10.92 21.42
N PRO A 239 -50.81 -9.92 22.06
CA PRO A 239 -51.44 -10.11 23.35
C PRO A 239 -52.50 -11.21 23.25
N PHE A 240 -52.49 -12.15 24.20
CA PHE A 240 -53.55 -13.14 24.36
C PHE A 240 -54.88 -12.39 24.52
N ASP A 241 -55.74 -12.47 23.51
CA ASP A 241 -57.14 -12.05 23.64
C ASP A 241 -57.80 -12.93 24.70
N VAL A 242 -58.04 -12.32 25.87
CA VAL A 242 -58.93 -12.87 26.89
C VAL A 242 -60.34 -12.74 26.33
N PHE A 243 -60.83 -13.80 25.68
CA PHE A 243 -62.25 -13.97 25.42
C PHE A 243 -62.94 -14.32 26.74
N ASP A 244 -63.37 -13.31 27.50
CA ASP A 244 -64.42 -13.49 28.49
C ASP A 244 -65.77 -13.54 27.77
N HIS A 245 -66.45 -14.67 27.91
CA HIS A 245 -67.75 -14.98 27.32
C HIS A 245 -68.88 -14.16 27.97
N CYS A 246 -69.70 -13.51 27.14
CA CYS A 246 -71.11 -13.23 27.44
C CYS A 246 -71.98 -14.40 26.97
#